data_AF-A0A3A5UTK8-F1
#
_entry.id   AF-A0A3A5UTK8-F1
#
_cell.length_a   1.000
_cell.length_b   1.000
_cell.length_c   1.000
_cell.angle_alpha   90.00
_cell.angle_beta   90.00
_cell.angle_gamma   90.00
#
_symmetry.space_group_name_H-M   'P 1'
#
loop_
_entity.id
_entity.type
_entity.pdbx_description
1 polymer ?
#
loop_
_entity_poly.entity_id
_entity_poly.type
_entity_poly.pdbx_seq_one_letter_code
_entity_poly.pdbx_strand_id
1 'polypeptide(L)'
;MVERSELQKMARTIDAHRKQLDDLHSRIEQITAIIDEHDITSSILQSLQQSVQTGHAGARLSIGSGVTLHYKHEGETEGTALVDLGSGVYGEKPWSEAYTMTVERKEGITHLHKDLSDQATKLEVKITELAQEFNDAAATLQSTQPPATPLPTSTDSPQPSTEDKPRRSSRRGGRFGNELTLDD
;
A
#
# COMPACT_ATOMS: atom_id res chain seq x y z
N MET A 1 15.30 -19.35 -33.45
CA MET A 1 14.10 -19.99 -32.88
C MET A 1 14.15 -19.75 -31.39
N VAL A 2 13.13 -19.13 -30.79
CA VAL A 2 13.08 -18.95 -29.33
C VAL A 2 12.80 -20.32 -28.70
N GLU A 3 13.56 -20.70 -27.67
CA GLU A 3 13.33 -21.96 -26.97
C GLU A 3 12.33 -21.76 -25.81
N ARG A 4 11.59 -22.82 -25.47
CA ARG A 4 10.64 -22.82 -24.33
C ARG A 4 11.30 -22.45 -22.99
N SER A 5 12.59 -22.72 -22.86
CA SER A 5 13.44 -22.34 -21.71
C SER A 5 13.59 -20.83 -21.56
N GLU A 6 13.75 -20.10 -22.67
CA GLU A 6 13.88 -18.64 -22.69
C GLU A 6 12.55 -17.95 -22.32
N LEU A 7 11.41 -18.45 -22.83
CA LEU A 7 10.10 -17.96 -22.39
C LEU A 7 9.88 -18.15 -20.89
N GLN A 8 10.27 -19.30 -20.33
CA GLN A 8 10.14 -19.55 -18.89
C GLN A 8 11.03 -18.62 -18.06
N LYS A 9 12.24 -18.30 -18.53
CA LYS A 9 13.10 -17.30 -17.87
C LYS A 9 12.42 -15.94 -17.88
N MET A 10 11.86 -15.53 -19.01
CA MET A 10 11.23 -14.22 -19.14
C MET A 10 9.99 -14.07 -18.26
N ALA A 11 9.15 -15.11 -18.18
CA ALA A 11 8.03 -15.16 -17.24
C ALA A 11 8.49 -14.97 -15.78
N ARG A 12 9.56 -15.68 -15.36
CA ARG A 12 10.12 -15.52 -14.00
C ARG A 12 10.64 -14.11 -13.75
N THR A 13 11.27 -13.48 -14.74
CA THR A 13 11.74 -12.09 -14.64
C THR A 13 10.58 -11.11 -14.49
N ILE A 14 9.50 -11.28 -15.26
CA ILE A 14 8.29 -10.46 -15.15
C ILE A 14 7.67 -10.60 -13.75
N ASP A 15 7.54 -11.83 -13.24
CA ASP A 15 6.98 -12.07 -11.91
C ASP A 15 7.86 -11.46 -10.80
N ALA A 16 9.20 -11.54 -10.93
CA ALA A 16 10.13 -10.92 -10.01
C ALA A 16 10.00 -9.39 -10.02
N HIS A 17 9.87 -8.77 -11.19
CA HIS A 17 9.67 -7.33 -11.31
C HIS A 17 8.31 -6.88 -10.77
N ARG A 18 7.24 -7.64 -10.99
CA ARG A 18 5.92 -7.37 -10.38
C ARG A 18 6.01 -7.36 -8.86
N LYS A 19 6.64 -8.38 -8.27
CA LYS A 19 6.87 -8.42 -6.83
C LYS A 19 7.67 -7.22 -6.34
N GLN A 20 8.74 -6.85 -7.04
CA GLN A 20 9.54 -5.68 -6.70
C GLN A 20 8.73 -4.38 -6.79
N LEU A 21 7.81 -4.27 -7.76
CA LEU A 21 6.91 -3.13 -7.89
C LEU A 21 5.92 -3.05 -6.73
N ASP A 22 5.33 -4.18 -6.33
CA ASP A 22 4.43 -4.25 -5.17
C ASP A 22 5.15 -3.82 -3.88
N ASP A 23 6.37 -4.31 -3.67
CA ASP A 23 7.22 -3.92 -2.53
C ASP A 23 7.53 -2.40 -2.55
N LEU A 24 7.72 -1.82 -3.74
CA LEU A 24 8.00 -0.40 -3.90
C LEU A 24 6.77 0.46 -3.64
N HIS A 25 5.59 0.04 -4.09
CA HIS A 25 4.33 0.71 -3.75
C HIS A 25 4.05 0.71 -2.25
N SER A 26 4.27 -0.42 -1.57
CA SER A 26 4.12 -0.48 -0.10
C SER A 26 5.05 0.49 0.62
N ARG A 27 6.30 0.65 0.14
CA ARG A 27 7.24 1.64 0.68
C ARG A 27 6.78 3.07 0.43
N ILE A 28 6.27 3.36 -0.76
CA ILE A 28 5.72 4.68 -1.11
C ILE A 28 4.59 5.03 -0.14
N GLU A 29 3.64 4.13 0.08
CA GLU A 29 2.53 4.33 1.04
C GLU A 29 3.02 4.60 2.47
N GLN A 30 4.03 3.84 2.93
CA GLN A 30 4.64 4.07 4.25
C GLN A 30 5.26 5.46 4.35
N ILE A 31 5.93 5.92 3.30
CA ILE A 31 6.55 7.25 3.27
C ILE A 31 5.50 8.36 3.19
N THR A 32 4.41 8.16 2.45
CA THR A 32 3.28 9.10 2.45
C THR A 32 2.74 9.29 3.86
N ALA A 33 2.53 8.21 4.61
CA ALA A 33 2.08 8.30 6.00
C ALA A 33 3.06 9.08 6.90
N ILE A 34 4.37 8.93 6.68
CA ILE A 34 5.40 9.70 7.40
C ILE A 34 5.35 11.19 7.02
N ILE A 35 5.14 11.52 5.74
CA ILE A 35 4.99 12.91 5.30
C ILE A 35 3.77 13.55 5.97
N ASP A 36 2.64 12.84 5.99
CA ASP A 36 1.41 13.30 6.65
C ASP A 36 1.63 13.55 8.15
N GLU A 37 2.38 12.67 8.83
CA GLU A 37 2.76 12.85 10.24
C GLU A 37 3.62 14.12 10.45
N HIS A 38 4.56 14.39 9.55
CA HIS A 38 5.36 15.63 9.61
C HIS A 38 4.50 16.87 9.36
N ASP A 39 3.51 16.80 8.48
CA ASP A 39 2.56 17.90 8.24
C ASP A 39 1.72 18.20 9.48
N ILE A 40 1.17 17.17 10.13
CA ILE A 40 0.46 17.33 11.41
C ILE A 40 1.38 17.95 12.47
N THR A 41 2.61 17.42 12.60
CA THR A 41 3.57 17.88 13.62
C THR A 41 3.96 19.34 13.40
N SER A 42 4.29 19.71 12.16
CA SER A 42 4.65 21.10 11.82
C SER A 42 3.48 22.06 12.05
N SER A 43 2.25 21.66 11.73
CA SER A 43 1.04 22.44 11.98
C SER A 43 0.80 22.68 13.48
N ILE A 44 1.00 21.65 14.32
CA ILE A 44 0.91 21.76 15.78
C ILE A 44 1.96 22.72 16.31
N LEU A 45 3.23 22.57 15.91
CA LEU A 45 4.31 23.45 16.35
C LEU A 45 4.06 24.91 15.94
N GLN A 46 3.58 25.13 14.72
CA GLN A 46 3.19 26.46 14.24
C GLN A 46 2.02 27.04 15.05
N SER A 47 1.01 26.24 15.36
CA SER A 47 -0.12 26.65 16.19
C SER A 47 0.30 27.01 17.62
N LEU A 48 1.22 26.24 18.21
CA LEU A 48 1.79 26.53 19.52
C LEU A 48 2.54 27.87 19.51
N GLN A 49 3.39 28.11 18.52
CA GLN A 49 4.11 29.39 18.36
C GLN A 49 3.15 30.58 18.26
N GLN A 50 2.09 30.47 17.46
CA GLN A 50 1.06 31.52 17.34
C GLN A 50 0.31 31.74 18.67
N SER A 51 0.05 30.66 19.41
CA SER A 51 -0.69 30.70 20.67
C SER A 51 0.12 31.29 21.84
N VAL A 52 1.45 31.36 21.73
CA VAL A 52 2.30 32.09 22.70
C VAL A 52 1.92 33.57 22.71
N GLN A 53 1.69 34.16 21.53
CA GLN A 53 1.37 35.59 21.39
C GLN A 53 0.07 35.98 22.09
N THR A 54 -0.85 35.02 22.28
CA THR A 54 -2.13 35.22 22.95
C THR A 54 -2.14 34.73 24.41
N GLY A 55 -1.02 34.19 24.92
CA GLY A 55 -0.93 33.64 26.28
C GLY A 55 -1.80 32.37 26.49
N HIS A 56 -2.16 31.70 25.39
CA HIS A 56 -3.07 30.55 25.38
C HIS A 56 -2.40 29.27 24.88
N ALA A 57 -1.09 29.26 24.70
CA ALA A 57 -0.34 28.05 24.37
C ALA A 57 -0.52 26.99 25.47
N GLY A 58 -0.81 25.76 25.06
CA GLY A 58 -1.09 24.66 25.96
C GLY A 58 -1.46 23.41 25.19
N ALA A 59 -1.61 22.31 25.91
CA ALA A 59 -1.96 21.01 25.35
C ALA A 59 -2.84 20.22 26.32
N ARG A 60 -3.55 19.24 25.78
CA ARG A 60 -4.23 18.22 26.58
C ARG A 60 -3.54 16.89 26.33
N LEU A 61 -3.08 16.24 27.39
CA LEU A 61 -2.41 14.95 27.33
C LEU A 61 -3.31 13.87 27.94
N SER A 62 -3.94 13.06 27.11
CA SER A 62 -4.72 11.91 27.57
C SER A 62 -3.80 10.79 28.02
N ILE A 63 -3.99 10.28 29.24
CA ILE A 63 -3.15 9.23 29.83
C ILE A 63 -3.87 7.88 30.00
N GLY A 64 -5.13 7.79 29.53
CA GLY A 64 -5.94 6.57 29.57
C GLY A 64 -7.05 6.60 30.62
N SER A 65 -7.93 5.60 30.61
CA SER A 65 -9.07 5.46 31.55
C SER A 65 -9.98 6.70 31.65
N GLY A 66 -10.13 7.44 30.55
CA GLY A 66 -10.88 8.70 30.52
C GLY A 66 -10.20 9.87 31.25
N VAL A 67 -8.91 9.77 31.60
CA VAL A 67 -8.14 10.81 32.28
C VAL A 67 -7.30 11.60 31.26
N THR A 68 -7.44 12.93 31.32
CA THR A 68 -6.70 13.87 30.49
C THR A 68 -6.08 14.97 31.35
N LEU A 69 -4.77 15.17 31.20
CA LEU A 69 -4.02 16.24 31.84
C LEU A 69 -4.13 17.52 31.02
N HIS A 70 -4.30 18.65 31.68
CA HIS A 70 -4.28 19.96 31.05
C HIS A 70 -2.91 20.60 31.32
N TYR A 71 -2.12 20.76 30.27
CA TYR A 71 -0.88 21.52 30.30
C TYR A 71 -1.14 22.92 29.74
N LYS A 72 -0.77 23.94 30.50
CA LYS A 72 -0.75 25.32 30.02
C LYS A 72 0.69 25.78 30.03
N HIS A 73 1.13 26.36 28.92
CA HIS A 73 2.45 26.97 28.84
C HIS A 73 2.45 28.28 29.61
N GLU A 74 3.30 28.37 30.62
CA GLU A 74 3.46 29.57 31.46
C GLU A 74 4.74 30.30 31.04
N GLY A 75 4.60 31.30 30.18
CA GLY A 75 5.73 32.10 29.72
C GLY A 75 5.35 33.04 28.57
N GLU A 76 6.05 34.16 28.49
CA GLU A 76 5.96 35.09 27.35
C GLU A 76 6.81 34.63 26.16
N THR A 77 7.74 33.70 26.39
CA THR A 77 8.57 33.06 25.37
C THR A 77 7.97 31.71 24.97
N GLU A 78 8.34 31.21 23.79
CA GLU A 78 7.97 29.86 23.39
C GLU A 78 8.51 28.78 24.34
N GLY A 79 7.83 27.64 24.38
CA GLY A 79 8.31 26.47 25.10
C GLY A 79 9.32 25.66 24.30
N THR A 80 9.72 24.54 24.89
CA THR A 80 10.66 23.59 24.28
C THR A 80 9.97 22.28 23.90
N ALA A 81 10.60 21.56 22.98
CA ALA A 81 10.24 20.22 22.55
C ALA A 81 11.50 19.34 22.57
N LEU A 82 11.33 18.07 22.91
CA LEU A 82 12.38 17.08 22.80
C LEU A 82 12.37 16.50 21.39
N VAL A 83 13.45 16.71 20.63
CA VAL A 83 13.57 16.28 19.24
C VAL A 83 14.56 15.11 19.16
N ASP A 84 14.12 14.00 18.56
CA ASP A 84 15.01 12.88 18.23
C ASP A 84 15.97 13.32 17.11
N LEU A 85 17.28 13.27 17.38
CA LEU A 85 18.35 13.59 16.43
C LEU A 85 18.87 12.34 15.70
N GLY A 86 18.39 11.15 16.09
CA GLY A 86 18.82 9.86 15.60
C GLY A 86 19.74 9.12 16.58
N SER A 87 19.89 7.81 16.38
CA SER A 87 20.75 6.95 17.20
C SER A 87 20.44 6.97 18.71
N GLY A 88 19.18 7.26 19.07
CA GLY A 88 18.73 7.38 20.46
C GLY A 88 19.21 8.67 21.16
N VAL A 89 19.70 9.65 20.41
CA VAL A 89 20.10 10.96 20.94
C VAL A 89 18.95 11.94 20.80
N TYR A 90 18.58 12.58 21.90
CA TYR A 90 17.53 13.59 21.93
C TYR A 90 18.09 14.95 22.31
N GLY A 91 17.64 15.99 21.61
CA GLY A 91 17.98 17.37 21.91
C GLY A 91 16.74 18.16 22.32
N GLU A 92 16.82 18.92 23.40
CA GLU A 92 15.80 19.90 23.74
C GLU A 92 15.96 21.14 22.86
N LYS A 93 14.88 21.52 22.16
CA LYS A 93 14.87 22.60 21.17
C LYS A 93 13.66 23.52 21.38
N PRO A 94 13.76 24.83 21.16
CA PRO A 94 12.60 25.71 21.09
C PRO A 94 11.61 25.24 20.02
N TRP A 95 10.31 25.54 20.17
CA TRP A 95 9.30 25.12 19.19
C TRP A 95 9.59 25.65 17.78
N SER A 96 10.16 26.85 17.64
CA SER A 96 10.63 27.43 16.38
C SER A 96 11.71 26.59 15.70
N GLU A 97 12.72 26.16 16.44
CA GLU A 97 13.79 25.33 15.91
C GLU A 97 13.29 23.91 15.59
N ALA A 98 12.46 23.33 16.46
CA ALA A 98 11.83 22.03 16.22
C ALA A 98 10.95 22.05 14.95
N TYR A 99 10.24 23.16 14.71
CA TYR A 99 9.45 23.36 13.48
C TYR A 99 10.34 23.37 12.25
N THR A 100 11.40 24.17 12.24
CA THR A 100 12.36 24.24 11.13
C THR A 100 12.95 22.86 10.82
N MET A 101 13.42 22.14 11.84
CA MET A 101 13.94 20.79 11.69
C MET A 101 12.89 19.82 11.12
N THR A 102 11.63 19.93 11.54
CA THR A 102 10.53 19.08 11.04
C THR A 102 10.27 19.35 9.56
N VAL A 103 10.28 20.63 9.15
CA VAL A 103 10.10 21.03 7.74
C VAL A 103 11.27 20.54 6.87
N GLU A 104 12.51 20.72 7.32
CA GLU A 104 13.70 20.24 6.59
C GLU A 104 13.69 18.71 6.41
N ARG A 105 13.32 17.97 7.47
CA ARG A 105 13.17 16.51 7.39
C ARG A 105 12.08 16.11 6.40
N LYS A 106 10.91 16.76 6.48
CA LYS A 106 9.82 16.51 5.54
C LYS A 106 10.25 16.74 4.10
N GLU A 107 10.99 17.81 3.83
CA GLU A 107 11.51 18.10 2.49
C GLU A 107 12.44 16.98 2.01
N GLY A 108 13.37 16.52 2.84
CA GLY A 108 14.24 15.37 2.52
C GLY A 108 13.45 14.08 2.22
N ILE A 109 12.42 13.79 3.03
CA ILE A 109 11.56 12.62 2.84
C ILE A 109 10.71 12.75 1.57
N THR A 110 10.27 13.96 1.22
CA THR A 110 9.50 14.25 -0.01
C THR A 110 10.36 13.99 -1.25
N HIS A 111 11.64 14.34 -1.22
CA HIS A 111 12.57 13.99 -2.29
C HIS A 111 12.71 12.47 -2.44
N LEU A 112 12.85 11.75 -1.32
CA LEU A 112 12.92 10.29 -1.33
C LEU A 112 11.62 9.65 -1.86
N HIS A 113 10.45 10.19 -1.49
CA HIS A 113 9.16 9.76 -2.05
C HIS A 113 9.16 9.91 -3.57
N LYS A 114 9.57 11.08 -4.08
CA LYS A 114 9.68 11.33 -5.52
C LYS A 114 10.59 10.31 -6.22
N ASP A 115 11.77 10.05 -5.65
CA ASP A 115 12.71 9.09 -6.22
C ASP A 115 12.13 7.68 -6.31
N LEU A 116 11.39 7.24 -5.28
CA LEU A 116 10.73 5.93 -5.30
C LEU A 116 9.57 5.89 -6.30
N SER A 117 8.78 6.95 -6.41
CA SER A 117 7.72 7.05 -7.44
C SER A 117 8.30 7.00 -8.86
N ASP A 118 9.41 7.70 -9.10
CA ASP A 118 10.11 7.67 -10.39
C ASP A 118 10.69 6.27 -10.66
N GLN A 119 11.18 5.55 -9.64
CA GLN A 119 11.61 4.15 -9.76
C GLN A 119 10.45 3.20 -10.07
N ALA A 120 9.29 3.38 -9.44
CA ALA A 120 8.10 2.55 -9.68
C ALA A 120 7.62 2.71 -11.12
N THR A 121 7.50 3.95 -11.59
CA THR A 121 7.12 4.27 -12.98
C THR A 121 8.08 3.61 -13.98
N LYS A 122 9.40 3.69 -13.73
CA LYS A 122 10.40 3.04 -14.60
C LYS A 122 10.27 1.52 -14.59
N LEU A 123 9.92 0.92 -13.45
CA LEU A 123 9.75 -0.52 -13.33
C LEU A 123 8.47 -1.01 -14.02
N GLU A 124 7.38 -0.25 -13.94
CA GLU A 124 6.12 -0.51 -14.67
C GLU A 124 6.33 -0.52 -16.19
N VAL A 125 7.06 0.46 -16.72
CA VAL A 125 7.42 0.52 -18.15
C VAL A 125 8.18 -0.74 -18.55
N LYS A 126 9.22 -1.12 -17.78
CA LYS A 126 10.01 -2.34 -18.06
C LYS A 126 9.18 -3.61 -18.01
N ILE A 127 8.25 -3.74 -17.05
CA ILE A 127 7.35 -4.89 -16.97
C ILE A 127 6.48 -4.95 -18.24
N THR A 128 5.99 -3.81 -18.70
CA THR A 128 5.16 -3.71 -19.90
C THR A 128 5.94 -4.12 -21.15
N GLU A 129 7.16 -3.63 -21.31
CA GLU A 129 8.08 -3.99 -22.41
C GLU A 129 8.37 -5.50 -22.41
N LEU A 130 8.77 -6.07 -21.27
CA LEU A 130 9.04 -7.50 -21.14
C LEU A 130 7.80 -8.37 -21.40
N ALA A 131 6.61 -7.90 -21.00
CA ALA A 131 5.37 -8.60 -21.27
C ALA A 131 5.02 -8.60 -22.77
N GLN A 132 5.30 -7.50 -23.49
CA GLN A 132 5.16 -7.44 -24.95
C GLN A 132 6.11 -8.41 -25.64
N GLU A 133 7.41 -8.36 -25.29
CA GLU A 133 8.41 -9.30 -25.80
C GLU A 133 8.00 -10.76 -25.53
N PHE A 134 7.35 -11.02 -24.40
CA PHE A 134 6.92 -12.37 -24.03
C PHE A 134 5.80 -12.86 -24.91
N ASN A 135 4.81 -12.00 -25.18
CA ASN A 135 3.70 -12.33 -26.07
C ASN A 135 4.19 -12.56 -27.50
N ASP A 136 5.12 -11.73 -27.99
CA ASP A 136 5.71 -11.88 -29.32
C ASP A 136 6.50 -13.19 -29.45
N ALA A 137 7.36 -13.49 -28.47
CA ALA A 137 8.10 -14.73 -28.40
C ALA A 137 7.17 -15.96 -28.32
N ALA A 138 6.08 -15.87 -27.56
CA ALA A 138 5.09 -16.94 -27.46
C ALA A 138 4.33 -17.17 -28.78
N ALA A 139 3.98 -16.09 -29.49
CA ALA A 139 3.31 -16.17 -30.78
C ALA A 139 4.17 -16.85 -31.85
N THR A 140 5.48 -16.56 -31.88
CA THR A 140 6.41 -17.23 -32.82
C THR A 140 6.51 -18.74 -32.56
N LEU A 141 6.51 -19.15 -31.28
CA LEU A 141 6.55 -20.56 -30.90
C LEU A 141 5.26 -21.30 -31.24
N GLN A 142 4.09 -20.67 -31.08
CA GLN A 142 2.81 -21.24 -31.52
C GLN A 142 2.71 -21.37 -33.04
N SER A 143 3.23 -20.39 -33.79
CA SER A 143 3.23 -20.42 -35.27
C SER A 143 4.14 -21.49 -35.87
N THR A 144 5.10 -22.01 -35.10
CA THR A 144 6.04 -23.06 -35.54
C THR A 144 5.54 -24.47 -35.19
N GLN A 145 4.39 -24.57 -34.52
CA GLN A 145 3.78 -25.84 -34.18
C GLN A 145 3.01 -26.35 -35.43
N PRO A 146 3.25 -27.59 -35.90
CA PRO A 146 2.48 -28.15 -37.02
C PRO A 146 0.99 -28.09 -36.67
N PRO A 147 0.09 -27.84 -37.65
CA PRO A 147 -1.34 -27.93 -37.40
C PRO A 147 -1.61 -29.29 -36.77
N ALA A 148 -2.22 -29.28 -35.58
CA ALA A 148 -2.74 -30.49 -34.98
C ALA A 148 -3.61 -31.16 -36.04
N THR A 149 -3.21 -32.36 -36.46
CA THR A 149 -3.97 -33.17 -37.41
C THR A 149 -5.37 -33.28 -36.83
N PRO A 150 -6.45 -32.92 -37.58
CA PRO A 150 -7.78 -33.10 -37.06
C PRO A 150 -7.95 -34.59 -36.74
N LEU A 151 -8.24 -34.90 -35.47
CA LEU A 151 -8.70 -36.24 -35.10
C LEU A 151 -9.90 -36.56 -36.01
N PRO A 152 -9.95 -37.74 -36.65
CA PRO A 152 -11.07 -38.07 -37.52
C PRO A 152 -12.35 -38.07 -36.69
N THR A 153 -13.28 -37.23 -37.11
CA THR A 153 -14.70 -37.27 -36.76
C THR A 153 -15.23 -38.67 -37.02
N SER A 154 -15.61 -39.37 -35.95
CA SER A 154 -16.45 -40.56 -36.03
C SER A 154 -17.89 -40.11 -35.75
N THR A 155 -18.66 -39.92 -36.81
CA THR A 155 -20.08 -39.55 -36.75
C THR A 155 -20.92 -40.83 -36.88
N ASP A 156 -21.85 -41.01 -35.93
CA ASP A 156 -23.15 -41.73 -36.01
C ASP A 156 -23.18 -43.25 -36.28
N SER A 157 -24.02 -44.11 -35.67
CA SER A 157 -25.14 -44.10 -34.69
C SER A 157 -25.34 -45.60 -34.26
N PRO A 158 -26.43 -46.07 -33.58
CA PRO A 158 -27.51 -45.43 -32.83
C PRO A 158 -27.79 -46.03 -31.42
N GLN A 159 -28.54 -45.27 -30.63
CA GLN A 159 -29.27 -45.65 -29.41
C GLN A 159 -30.27 -46.82 -29.62
N PRO A 160 -30.65 -47.59 -28.57
CA PRO A 160 -31.82 -47.25 -27.73
C PRO A 160 -31.60 -47.68 -26.24
N SER A 161 -32.39 -47.41 -25.20
CA SER A 161 -33.58 -46.61 -24.83
C SER A 161 -33.81 -46.82 -23.31
N THR A 162 -34.76 -46.08 -22.70
CA THR A 162 -35.34 -46.14 -21.33
C THR A 162 -34.81 -45.06 -20.37
N GLU A 163 -35.56 -43.96 -20.14
CA GLU A 163 -36.62 -43.76 -19.11
C GLU A 163 -36.05 -43.95 -17.68
N ASP A 164 -36.12 -43.01 -16.71
CA ASP A 164 -37.27 -42.23 -16.25
C ASP A 164 -36.82 -41.06 -15.31
N LYS A 165 -37.63 -40.01 -15.13
CA LYS A 165 -37.48 -38.91 -14.11
C LYS A 165 -38.29 -39.28 -12.83
N PRO A 166 -38.31 -38.57 -11.65
CA PRO A 166 -38.04 -37.13 -11.39
C PRO A 166 -37.37 -36.72 -10.02
N ARG A 167 -37.01 -35.42 -9.95
CA ARG A 167 -36.93 -34.43 -8.82
C ARG A 167 -36.95 -34.87 -7.34
N ARG A 168 -36.07 -34.26 -6.54
CA ARG A 168 -36.45 -33.65 -5.23
C ARG A 168 -35.57 -32.45 -4.84
N SER A 169 -36.28 -31.39 -4.44
CA SER A 169 -35.80 -30.14 -3.81
C SER A 169 -36.17 -30.17 -2.33
N SER A 170 -35.29 -29.68 -1.44
CA SER A 170 -35.58 -29.06 -0.12
C SER A 170 -34.25 -28.69 0.55
N ARG A 171 -33.80 -27.42 0.62
CA ARG A 171 -34.05 -26.42 1.69
C ARG A 171 -34.12 -27.00 3.13
N ARG A 172 -33.30 -26.48 4.06
CA ARG A 172 -33.71 -25.72 5.27
C ARG A 172 -32.58 -25.74 6.33
N GLY A 173 -32.17 -24.54 6.79
CA GLY A 173 -31.25 -24.42 7.92
C GLY A 173 -30.81 -23.00 8.29
N GLY A 174 -31.64 -21.98 8.04
CA GLY A 174 -31.43 -20.66 8.65
C GLY A 174 -32.06 -20.63 10.05
N ARG A 175 -31.26 -20.29 11.07
CA ARG A 175 -31.67 -19.69 12.36
C ARG A 175 -30.48 -18.84 12.85
N PHE A 176 -30.58 -17.51 12.81
CA PHE A 176 -31.15 -16.62 13.84
C PHE A 176 -30.20 -16.39 15.03
N GLY A 177 -29.94 -15.10 15.28
CA GLY A 177 -29.21 -14.52 16.42
C GLY A 177 -28.55 -13.22 15.95
N ASN A 178 -29.31 -12.19 15.54
CA ASN A 178 -30.04 -11.23 16.37
C ASN A 178 -29.14 -10.47 17.36
N GLU A 179 -28.77 -9.25 16.94
CA GLU A 179 -28.55 -8.01 17.68
C GLU A 179 -28.58 -8.04 19.22
N LEU A 180 -27.52 -7.51 19.85
CA LEU A 180 -27.47 -6.66 21.07
C LEU A 180 -25.96 -6.52 21.44
N THR A 181 -25.32 -5.37 21.65
CA THR A 181 -25.70 -3.94 21.74
C THR A 181 -24.39 -3.13 21.66
N LEU A 182 -24.44 -1.93 21.07
CA LEU A 182 -23.49 -0.86 21.39
C LEU A 182 -23.81 -0.37 22.80
N ASP A 183 -23.01 -0.76 23.78
CA ASP A 183 -22.75 -0.09 25.07
C ASP A 183 -22.12 -1.15 26.01
N ASP A 184 -20.81 -1.36 25.84
CA ASP A 184 -19.87 -1.79 26.88
C ASP A 184 -18.45 -1.36 26.46
#